data_AF-A0A853IQ37-F1
#
_entry.id   AF-A0A853IQ37-F1
#
_cell.length_a   1.000
_cell.length_b   1.000
_cell.length_c   1.000
_cell.angle_alpha   90.00
_cell.angle_beta   90.00
_cell.angle_gamma   90.00
#
_symmetry.space_group_name_H-M   'P 1'
#
loop_
_entity.id
_entity.type
_entity.pdbx_description
1 polymer ?
#
loop_
_entity_poly.entity_id
_entity_poly.type
_entity_poly.pdbx_seq_one_letter_code
_entity_poly.pdbx_strand_id
1 'polypeptide(L)'
;GSWREADVYVNVNGTWKLVSLKRTTVTGGVNFDLFGNLLPHVGGASNIEITLTGTFQASTTSNVALALGTHFAGRKVKIINNALILGKEGAGGPGGHGIKNNNGTGHATNGHGGGAGGTALWINPSHGCKRLELYNTSGGRIYAGGGGGGGGGGSWGQRRNDGDRHQFVGSGGHGGRGAGSGGYAAGGAGGSGRETARGGAGGHGGNYGAAGAGGGRGFSIMQFPKLGSGGAGGTAGIAIHNVGSIALTGYRDTSYIIGRRI
;
A
#
# COMPACT_ATOMS: atom_id res chain seq x y z
N GLY A 1 20.07 17.26 5.12
CA GLY A 1 21.27 17.12 5.99
C GLY A 1 22.45 17.83 5.36
N SER A 2 23.47 18.15 6.15
CA SER A 2 24.75 18.71 5.66
C SER A 2 25.63 17.61 5.08
N TRP A 3 26.23 17.85 3.92
CA TRP A 3 27.12 16.89 3.26
C TRP A 3 28.49 16.84 3.93
N ARG A 4 29.07 15.63 3.97
CA ARG A 4 30.48 15.44 4.31
C ARG A 4 31.18 14.83 3.10
N GLU A 5 32.25 15.47 2.65
CA GLU A 5 33.09 15.03 1.55
C GLU A 5 34.45 14.59 2.10
N ALA A 6 34.93 13.47 1.58
CA ALA A 6 36.27 12.98 1.88
C ALA A 6 36.91 12.49 0.59
N ASP A 7 38.12 12.98 0.33
CA ASP A 7 39.00 12.45 -0.69
C ASP A 7 39.68 11.21 -0.13
N VAL A 8 39.25 10.04 -0.62
CA VAL A 8 39.83 8.75 -0.22
C VAL A 8 40.77 8.32 -1.33
N TYR A 9 42.02 8.01 -1.00
CA TYR A 9 42.94 7.44 -1.97
C TYR A 9 43.00 5.92 -1.81
N VAL A 10 42.94 5.19 -2.92
CA VAL A 10 43.05 3.74 -2.93
C VAL A 10 44.20 3.34 -3.82
N ASN A 11 45.13 2.53 -3.31
CA ASN A 11 46.23 1.99 -4.11
C ASN A 11 45.68 0.85 -5.00
N VAL A 12 45.75 1.05 -6.32
CA VAL A 12 45.37 0.06 -7.33
C VAL A 12 46.59 -0.21 -8.19
N ASN A 13 47.13 -1.41 -8.12
CA ASN A 13 48.32 -1.86 -8.86
C ASN A 13 49.52 -0.90 -8.71
N GLY A 14 49.79 -0.44 -7.47
CA GLY A 14 50.91 0.45 -7.18
C GLY A 14 50.63 1.94 -7.42
N THR A 15 49.45 2.32 -7.90
CA THR A 15 49.06 3.72 -8.15
C THR A 15 47.96 4.16 -7.19
N TRP A 16 48.16 5.27 -6.47
CA TRP A 16 47.10 5.89 -5.66
C TRP A 16 46.08 6.59 -6.54
N LYS A 17 44.84 6.08 -6.54
CA LYS A 17 43.71 6.70 -7.26
C LYS A 17 42.83 7.46 -6.29
N LEU A 18 42.50 8.71 -6.64
CA LEU A 18 41.52 9.51 -5.91
C LEU A 18 40.12 8.91 -6.11
N VAL A 19 39.45 8.68 -4.99
CA VAL A 19 38.10 8.16 -4.88
C VAL A 19 37.33 9.12 -3.98
N SER A 20 36.52 10.00 -4.59
CA SER A 20 35.66 10.90 -3.83
C SER A 20 34.48 10.13 -3.23
N LEU A 21 34.31 10.27 -1.91
CA LEU A 21 33.17 9.75 -1.15
C LEU A 21 32.35 10.91 -0.60
N LYS A 22 31.06 10.93 -0.94
CA LYS A 22 30.09 11.82 -0.32
C LYS A 22 29.13 11.06 0.58
N ARG A 23 28.95 11.60 1.79
CA ARG A 23 28.02 11.09 2.79
C ARG A 23 26.94 12.12 3.10
N THR A 24 25.70 11.65 3.24
CA THR A 24 24.60 12.48 3.71
C THR A 24 23.59 11.67 4.53
N THR A 25 22.81 12.40 5.31
CA THR A 25 21.63 11.89 5.99
C THR A 25 20.39 12.59 5.44
N VAL A 26 19.41 11.79 5.03
CA VAL A 26 18.09 12.23 4.57
C VAL A 26 17.06 11.81 5.61
N THR A 27 16.19 12.74 5.98
CA THR A 27 15.22 12.55 7.06
C THR A 27 13.80 12.67 6.51
N GLY A 28 13.11 11.55 6.41
CA GLY A 28 11.70 11.43 6.04
C GLY A 28 11.27 12.13 4.75
N GLY A 29 10.02 11.91 4.36
CA GLY A 29 9.44 12.56 3.19
C GLY A 29 8.13 11.94 2.73
N VAL A 30 7.39 12.67 1.91
CA VAL A 30 6.17 12.16 1.26
C VAL A 30 6.44 12.06 -0.23
N ASN A 31 6.21 10.89 -0.83
CA ASN A 31 6.46 10.63 -2.26
C ASN A 31 7.87 11.03 -2.71
N PHE A 32 8.89 10.59 -1.99
CA PHE A 32 10.24 11.17 -2.11
C PHE A 32 11.07 10.52 -3.21
N ASP A 33 11.53 11.30 -4.20
CA ASP A 33 12.56 10.85 -5.15
C ASP A 33 13.96 11.10 -4.58
N LEU A 34 14.62 10.05 -4.11
CA LEU A 34 15.90 10.17 -3.43
C LEU A 34 17.00 10.72 -4.35
N PHE A 35 17.07 10.25 -5.58
CA PHE A 35 18.19 10.61 -6.46
C PHE A 35 17.97 11.99 -7.07
N GLY A 36 16.74 12.33 -7.44
CA GLY A 36 16.39 13.67 -7.91
C GLY A 36 16.69 14.74 -6.86
N ASN A 37 16.32 14.49 -5.59
CA ASN A 37 16.55 15.44 -4.50
C ASN A 37 18.04 15.61 -4.14
N LEU A 38 18.87 14.57 -4.32
CA LEU A 38 20.29 14.62 -3.93
C LEU A 38 21.22 15.05 -5.08
N LEU A 39 20.76 14.97 -6.34
CA LEU A 39 21.56 15.29 -7.52
C LEU A 39 22.27 16.65 -7.44
N PRO A 40 21.61 17.77 -7.06
CA PRO A 40 22.25 19.08 -7.01
C PRO A 40 23.42 19.17 -6.01
N HIS A 41 23.53 18.21 -5.08
CA HIS A 41 24.46 18.31 -3.95
C HIS A 41 25.62 17.30 -4.01
N VAL A 42 25.49 16.22 -4.79
CA VAL A 42 26.53 15.19 -4.91
C VAL A 42 27.68 15.58 -5.84
N GLY A 43 27.51 16.57 -6.72
CA GLY A 43 28.55 16.98 -7.66
C GLY A 43 29.15 15.81 -8.46
N GLY A 44 30.48 15.77 -8.61
CA GLY A 44 31.22 14.72 -9.31
C GLY A 44 31.54 13.46 -8.50
N ALA A 45 31.00 13.29 -7.29
CA ALA A 45 31.35 12.17 -6.43
C ALA A 45 30.99 10.81 -7.06
N SER A 46 31.99 9.92 -7.10
CA SER A 46 31.82 8.58 -7.70
C SER A 46 31.28 7.54 -6.72
N ASN A 47 31.45 7.77 -5.41
CA ASN A 47 30.92 6.94 -4.34
C ASN A 47 30.03 7.79 -3.44
N ILE A 48 28.83 7.28 -3.17
CA ILE A 48 27.81 8.00 -2.42
C ILE A 48 27.26 7.06 -1.36
N GLU A 49 27.26 7.50 -0.10
CA GLU A 49 26.61 6.82 1.01
C GLU A 49 25.50 7.69 1.59
N ILE A 50 24.30 7.13 1.66
CA ILE A 50 23.08 7.84 2.05
C ILE A 50 22.50 7.12 3.26
N THR A 51 22.40 7.81 4.38
CA THR A 51 21.68 7.27 5.55
C THR A 51 20.27 7.83 5.59
N LEU A 52 19.28 6.94 5.56
CA LEU A 52 17.87 7.29 5.69
C LEU A 52 17.48 7.23 7.17
N THR A 53 16.77 8.26 7.64
CA THR A 53 16.19 8.36 8.99
C THR A 53 14.75 8.88 8.92
N GLY A 54 13.99 8.75 10.01
CA GLY A 54 12.60 9.23 10.07
C GLY A 54 11.62 8.35 9.28
N THR A 55 10.53 8.95 8.79
CA THR A 55 9.47 8.23 8.07
C THR A 55 9.31 8.74 6.64
N PHE A 56 9.42 7.83 5.67
CA PHE A 56 9.05 8.04 4.28
C PHE A 56 7.68 7.41 4.04
N GLN A 57 6.76 8.13 3.40
CA GLN A 57 5.40 7.64 3.22
C GLN A 57 4.80 8.03 1.87
N ALA A 58 3.96 7.14 1.32
CA ALA A 58 3.15 7.45 0.15
C ALA A 58 1.86 8.17 0.57
N SER A 59 1.45 9.19 -0.20
CA SER A 59 0.18 9.90 0.03
C SER A 59 -1.03 9.17 -0.56
N THR A 60 -0.84 8.47 -1.67
CA THR A 60 -1.87 7.70 -2.40
C THR A 60 -1.32 6.32 -2.76
N THR A 61 -2.19 5.38 -3.13
CA THR A 61 -1.81 4.02 -3.51
C THR A 61 -1.10 3.94 -4.87
N SER A 62 -1.27 4.98 -5.70
CA SER A 62 -0.54 5.16 -6.97
C SER A 62 0.89 5.67 -6.76
N ASN A 63 1.15 6.34 -5.64
CA ASN A 63 2.46 6.91 -5.34
C ASN A 63 3.29 5.91 -4.54
N VAL A 64 4.60 6.04 -4.65
CA VAL A 64 5.57 5.27 -3.88
C VAL A 64 6.11 6.14 -2.76
N ALA A 65 6.44 5.56 -1.60
CA ALA A 65 6.94 6.35 -0.48
C ALA A 65 8.34 6.91 -0.74
N LEU A 66 9.20 6.06 -1.30
CA LEU A 66 10.57 6.38 -1.69
C LEU A 66 10.85 5.81 -3.09
N ALA A 67 11.37 6.64 -3.98
CA ALA A 67 11.79 6.26 -5.32
C ALA A 67 13.31 6.42 -5.48
N LEU A 68 13.94 5.48 -6.17
CA LEU A 68 15.34 5.58 -6.61
C LEU A 68 15.35 5.76 -8.14
N GLY A 69 15.63 6.99 -8.60
CA GLY A 69 15.64 7.35 -10.02
C GLY A 69 16.92 6.94 -10.78
N THR A 70 17.25 7.69 -11.84
CA THR A 70 18.38 7.39 -12.76
C THR A 70 19.57 8.34 -12.61
N HIS A 71 19.47 9.36 -11.77
CA HIS A 71 20.44 10.46 -11.72
C HIS A 71 21.87 10.07 -11.29
N PHE A 72 22.06 8.88 -10.71
CA PHE A 72 23.37 8.39 -10.25
C PHE A 72 23.95 7.28 -11.14
N ALA A 73 23.61 7.29 -12.43
CA ALA A 73 24.21 6.39 -13.41
C ALA A 73 25.75 6.45 -13.37
N GLY A 74 26.40 5.30 -13.51
CA GLY A 74 27.87 5.17 -13.45
C GLY A 74 28.49 5.27 -12.06
N ARG A 75 27.72 5.56 -11.00
CA ARG A 75 28.22 5.74 -9.63
C ARG A 75 28.03 4.49 -8.76
N LYS A 76 28.75 4.41 -7.64
CA LYS A 76 28.52 3.41 -6.58
C LYS A 76 27.73 4.06 -5.46
N VAL A 77 26.55 3.53 -5.17
CA VAL A 77 25.62 4.10 -4.19
C VAL A 77 25.31 3.06 -3.14
N LYS A 78 25.49 3.41 -1.87
CA LYS A 78 25.07 2.63 -0.71
C LYS A 78 24.04 3.42 0.07
N ILE A 79 22.88 2.83 0.27
CA ILE A 79 21.79 3.38 1.07
C ILE A 79 21.73 2.58 2.36
N ILE A 80 21.86 3.24 3.50
CA ILE A 80 21.72 2.68 4.84
C ILE A 80 20.33 3.04 5.33
N ASN A 81 19.42 2.07 5.38
CA ASN A 81 18.07 2.30 5.87
C ASN A 81 17.99 2.16 7.39
N ASN A 82 17.91 3.30 8.10
CA ASN A 82 17.49 3.40 9.50
C ASN A 82 16.10 4.05 9.62
N ALA A 83 15.35 4.12 8.52
CA ALA A 83 14.06 4.79 8.43
C ALA A 83 12.90 3.78 8.39
N LEU A 84 11.70 4.31 8.59
CA LEU A 84 10.45 3.62 8.30
C LEU A 84 9.96 4.06 6.91
N ILE A 85 9.72 3.12 6.00
CA ILE A 85 9.24 3.38 4.63
C ILE A 85 7.86 2.73 4.47
N LEU A 86 6.81 3.52 4.27
CA LEU A 86 5.41 3.08 4.32
C LEU A 86 4.68 3.30 2.99
N GLY A 87 4.27 2.21 2.34
CA GLY A 87 3.28 2.26 1.28
C GLY A 87 1.91 2.73 1.80
N LYS A 88 1.09 3.29 0.91
CA LYS A 88 -0.24 3.78 1.27
C LYS A 88 -1.22 2.62 1.44
N GLU A 89 -2.11 2.68 2.43
CA GLU A 89 -3.17 1.71 2.59
C GLU A 89 -4.24 1.76 1.47
N GLY A 90 -4.82 0.61 1.16
CA GLY A 90 -6.01 0.51 0.33
C GLY A 90 -7.27 0.98 1.06
N ALA A 91 -8.13 1.71 0.36
CA ALA A 91 -9.42 2.16 0.88
C ALA A 91 -10.44 1.00 0.98
N GLY A 92 -11.32 1.03 1.97
CA GLY A 92 -12.42 0.09 2.06
C GLY A 92 -13.47 0.30 0.96
N GLY A 93 -14.05 -0.80 0.46
CA GLY A 93 -15.09 -0.76 -0.56
C GLY A 93 -16.44 -0.32 0.03
N PRO A 94 -17.21 0.55 -0.65
CA PRO A 94 -18.55 0.90 -0.21
C PRO A 94 -19.52 -0.29 -0.27
N GLY A 95 -20.45 -0.33 0.68
CA GLY A 95 -21.50 -1.36 0.73
C GLY A 95 -22.59 -1.14 -0.33
N GLY A 96 -23.24 -2.22 -0.74
CA GLY A 96 -24.39 -2.19 -1.64
C GLY A 96 -25.69 -1.78 -0.93
N HIS A 97 -26.76 -1.59 -1.71
CA HIS A 97 -28.03 -1.09 -1.21
C HIS A 97 -29.20 -1.93 -1.72
N GLY A 98 -30.22 -2.09 -0.88
CA GLY A 98 -31.55 -2.46 -1.33
C GLY A 98 -32.31 -1.24 -1.85
N ILE A 99 -32.89 -1.34 -3.05
CA ILE A 99 -33.62 -0.27 -3.72
C ILE A 99 -35.09 -0.68 -3.84
N LYS A 100 -35.98 0.18 -3.32
CA LYS A 100 -37.43 0.02 -3.44
C LYS A 100 -37.92 0.64 -4.74
N ASN A 101 -38.83 -0.06 -5.43
CA ASN A 101 -39.54 0.46 -6.60
C ASN A 101 -41.05 0.43 -6.34
N ASN A 102 -41.76 1.49 -6.73
CA ASN A 102 -43.20 1.64 -6.53
C ASN A 102 -44.04 0.57 -7.28
N ASN A 103 -43.47 -0.01 -8.34
CA ASN A 103 -44.11 -1.07 -9.12
C ASN A 103 -43.86 -2.50 -8.59
N GLY A 104 -43.10 -2.68 -7.50
CA GLY A 104 -42.80 -4.01 -6.94
C GLY A 104 -41.54 -4.68 -7.47
N THR A 105 -40.75 -4.03 -8.33
CA THR A 105 -39.54 -4.63 -8.92
C THR A 105 -38.25 -4.14 -8.27
N GLY A 106 -38.24 -3.97 -6.94
CA GLY A 106 -37.03 -3.54 -6.24
C GLY A 106 -35.86 -4.50 -6.46
N HIS A 107 -34.64 -4.08 -6.15
CA HIS A 107 -33.42 -4.87 -6.38
C HIS A 107 -32.37 -4.59 -5.31
N ALA A 108 -31.33 -5.41 -5.28
CA ALA A 108 -30.18 -5.21 -4.40
C ALA A 108 -28.93 -5.03 -5.25
N THR A 109 -28.08 -4.07 -4.88
CA THR A 109 -26.78 -3.86 -5.51
C THR A 109 -25.68 -4.58 -4.75
N ASN A 110 -24.62 -4.93 -5.46
CA ASN A 110 -23.42 -5.53 -4.89
C ASN A 110 -22.63 -4.50 -4.08
N GLY A 111 -21.88 -4.96 -3.10
CA GLY A 111 -20.81 -4.17 -2.50
C GLY A 111 -19.65 -4.00 -3.48
N HIS A 112 -18.92 -2.90 -3.35
CA HIS A 112 -17.76 -2.61 -4.18
C HIS A 112 -16.50 -3.24 -3.63
N GLY A 113 -15.53 -3.49 -4.51
CA GLY A 113 -14.22 -3.99 -4.10
C GLY A 113 -13.44 -2.99 -3.25
N GLY A 114 -12.57 -3.50 -2.38
CA GLY A 114 -11.58 -2.68 -1.68
C GLY A 114 -10.45 -2.23 -2.60
N GLY A 115 -9.83 -1.08 -2.28
CA GLY A 115 -8.67 -0.56 -2.98
C GLY A 115 -7.40 -1.37 -2.70
N ALA A 116 -6.50 -1.45 -3.67
CA ALA A 116 -5.20 -2.09 -3.50
C ALA A 116 -4.28 -1.29 -2.56
N GLY A 117 -3.38 -1.98 -1.86
CA GLY A 117 -2.29 -1.36 -1.11
C GLY A 117 -1.21 -0.79 -2.02
N GLY A 118 -0.58 0.30 -1.61
CA GLY A 118 0.47 1.02 -2.33
C GLY A 118 1.88 0.44 -2.12
N THR A 119 2.80 0.86 -2.98
CA THR A 119 4.20 0.43 -2.94
C THR A 119 5.01 1.30 -1.96
N ALA A 120 5.91 0.71 -1.19
CA ALA A 120 6.76 1.44 -0.26
C ALA A 120 8.03 1.98 -0.94
N LEU A 121 8.88 1.09 -1.45
CA LEU A 121 10.10 1.45 -2.17
C LEU A 121 10.02 1.02 -3.63
N TRP A 122 10.32 1.94 -4.54
CA TRP A 122 10.48 1.64 -5.96
C TRP A 122 11.88 1.95 -6.44
N ILE A 123 12.47 1.01 -7.17
CA ILE A 123 13.76 1.16 -7.81
C ILE A 123 13.53 1.26 -9.32
N ASN A 124 14.07 2.29 -9.96
CA ASN A 124 14.10 2.35 -11.41
C ASN A 124 15.02 1.23 -11.94
N PRO A 125 14.54 0.27 -12.75
CA PRO A 125 15.38 -0.82 -13.24
C PRO A 125 16.52 -0.31 -14.15
N SER A 126 16.37 0.88 -14.73
CA SER A 126 17.35 1.56 -15.57
C SER A 126 18.16 2.61 -14.78
N HIS A 127 18.28 2.47 -13.45
CA HIS A 127 19.01 3.45 -12.62
C HIS A 127 20.48 3.65 -13.03
N GLY A 128 21.09 2.65 -13.68
CA GLY A 128 22.41 2.76 -14.32
C GLY A 128 23.60 2.86 -13.36
N CYS A 129 23.41 2.74 -12.05
CA CYS A 129 24.51 2.75 -11.08
C CYS A 129 25.44 1.55 -11.35
N LYS A 130 26.76 1.75 -11.24
CA LYS A 130 27.73 0.64 -11.29
C LYS A 130 27.49 -0.36 -10.16
N ARG A 131 27.00 0.13 -9.02
CA ARG A 131 26.51 -0.67 -7.89
C ARG A 131 25.49 0.16 -7.12
N LEU A 132 24.33 -0.43 -6.85
CA LEU A 132 23.33 0.11 -5.94
C LEU A 132 23.09 -0.91 -4.83
N GLU A 133 23.42 -0.53 -3.60
CA GLU A 133 23.23 -1.36 -2.41
C GLU A 133 22.23 -0.67 -1.47
N LEU A 134 21.26 -1.44 -0.99
CA LEU A 134 20.39 -1.04 0.12
C LEU A 134 20.70 -1.94 1.32
N TYR A 135 21.39 -1.39 2.31
CA TYR A 135 21.67 -2.04 3.58
C TYR A 135 20.57 -1.68 4.59
N ASN A 136 19.71 -2.64 4.92
CA ASN A 136 18.66 -2.44 5.91
C ASN A 136 19.18 -2.77 7.31
N THR A 137 19.12 -1.81 8.23
CA THR A 137 19.62 -2.00 9.59
C THR A 137 18.54 -2.58 10.51
N SER A 138 18.90 -2.88 11.76
CA SER A 138 17.93 -3.31 12.78
C SER A 138 16.90 -2.22 13.14
N GLY A 139 17.18 -0.95 12.82
CA GLY A 139 16.24 0.17 12.98
C GLY A 139 15.38 0.43 11.72
N GLY A 140 15.82 -0.03 10.55
CA GLY A 140 15.12 0.17 9.28
C GLY A 140 13.90 -0.74 9.12
N ARG A 141 12.80 -0.22 8.56
CA ARG A 141 11.58 -0.96 8.25
C ARG A 141 11.01 -0.53 6.90
N ILE A 142 10.50 -1.49 6.12
CA ILE A 142 9.86 -1.23 4.82
C ILE A 142 8.55 -2.00 4.78
N TYR A 143 7.43 -1.30 4.81
CA TYR A 143 6.10 -1.89 4.85
C TYR A 143 5.28 -1.49 3.63
N ALA A 144 4.88 -2.48 2.85
CA ALA A 144 3.88 -2.32 1.81
C ALA A 144 2.53 -1.88 2.40
N GLY A 145 1.74 -1.15 1.61
CA GLY A 145 0.33 -0.95 1.96
C GLY A 145 -0.43 -2.27 2.01
N GLY A 146 -1.34 -2.41 2.97
CA GLY A 146 -2.36 -3.46 2.99
C GLY A 146 -3.55 -3.10 2.10
N GLY A 147 -4.20 -4.10 1.52
CA GLY A 147 -5.41 -3.89 0.71
C GLY A 147 -6.62 -3.55 1.59
N GLY A 148 -7.56 -2.76 1.07
CA GLY A 148 -8.82 -2.46 1.77
C GLY A 148 -9.79 -3.64 1.71
N GLY A 149 -10.68 -3.77 2.68
CA GLY A 149 -11.74 -4.78 2.66
C GLY A 149 -12.84 -4.43 1.65
N GLY A 150 -13.51 -5.43 1.11
CA GLY A 150 -14.66 -5.24 0.20
C GLY A 150 -15.93 -4.83 0.96
N GLY A 151 -16.81 -4.06 0.31
CA GLY A 151 -18.11 -3.71 0.88
C GLY A 151 -19.08 -4.89 0.92
N GLY A 152 -19.97 -4.94 1.89
CA GLY A 152 -21.04 -5.93 1.96
C GLY A 152 -22.11 -5.70 0.90
N GLY A 153 -22.80 -6.74 0.45
CA GLY A 153 -23.90 -6.63 -0.50
C GLY A 153 -25.20 -6.09 0.11
N GLY A 154 -26.00 -5.39 -0.69
CA GLY A 154 -27.34 -4.96 -0.29
C GLY A 154 -28.31 -6.14 -0.19
N SER A 155 -29.49 -5.90 0.38
CA SER A 155 -30.60 -6.85 0.36
C SER A 155 -31.91 -6.14 0.05
N TRP A 156 -32.75 -6.80 -0.73
CA TRP A 156 -34.13 -6.41 -0.94
C TRP A 156 -34.99 -7.66 -0.79
N GLY A 157 -36.15 -7.50 -0.17
CA GLY A 157 -37.11 -8.58 -0.02
C GLY A 157 -38.53 -8.06 -0.03
N GLN A 158 -39.43 -8.84 -0.63
CA GLN A 158 -40.85 -8.53 -0.63
C GLN A 158 -41.66 -9.67 0.00
N ARG A 159 -42.65 -9.29 0.79
CA ARG A 159 -43.73 -10.15 1.28
C ARG A 159 -45.07 -9.63 0.78
N ARG A 160 -45.97 -10.54 0.43
CA ARG A 160 -47.38 -10.23 0.17
C ARG A 160 -48.21 -10.74 1.33
N ASN A 161 -49.03 -9.88 1.93
CA ASN A 161 -50.06 -10.25 2.91
C ASN A 161 -51.38 -9.74 2.36
N ASP A 162 -52.36 -10.63 2.18
CA ASP A 162 -53.73 -10.24 1.82
C ASP A 162 -53.85 -9.30 0.61
N GLY A 163 -52.92 -9.43 -0.35
CA GLY A 163 -52.82 -8.57 -1.54
C GLY A 163 -51.89 -7.36 -1.41
N ASP A 164 -51.60 -6.92 -0.17
CA ASP A 164 -50.72 -5.80 0.13
C ASP A 164 -49.24 -6.17 0.03
N ARG A 165 -48.46 -5.24 -0.55
CA ARG A 165 -47.04 -5.43 -0.82
C ARG A 165 -46.19 -4.69 0.21
N HIS A 166 -45.45 -5.46 1.01
CA HIS A 166 -44.47 -4.91 1.95
C HIS A 166 -43.05 -5.16 1.43
N GLN A 167 -42.27 -4.07 1.29
CA GLN A 167 -40.89 -4.12 0.82
C GLN A 167 -39.92 -3.79 1.95
N PHE A 168 -38.88 -4.63 2.07
CA PHE A 168 -37.81 -4.52 3.05
C PHE A 168 -36.48 -4.37 2.32
N VAL A 169 -35.62 -3.52 2.87
CA VAL A 169 -34.29 -3.27 2.32
C VAL A 169 -33.27 -3.26 3.44
N GLY A 170 -32.07 -3.72 3.12
CA GLY A 170 -30.88 -3.59 3.95
C GLY A 170 -29.71 -3.06 3.14
N SER A 171 -28.86 -2.25 3.78
CA SER A 171 -27.63 -1.73 3.19
C SER A 171 -26.44 -2.54 3.68
N GLY A 172 -25.55 -2.89 2.76
CA GLY A 172 -24.29 -3.54 3.08
C GLY A 172 -23.37 -2.62 3.90
N GLY A 173 -22.57 -3.24 4.77
CA GLY A 173 -21.55 -2.54 5.53
C GLY A 173 -20.38 -2.12 4.65
N HIS A 174 -19.69 -1.04 5.03
CA HIS A 174 -18.48 -0.59 4.33
C HIS A 174 -17.30 -1.48 4.68
N GLY A 175 -16.41 -1.74 3.73
CA GLY A 175 -15.14 -2.43 3.98
C GLY A 175 -14.21 -1.57 4.85
N GLY A 176 -13.32 -2.24 5.58
CA GLY A 176 -12.29 -1.59 6.39
C GLY A 176 -11.11 -1.12 5.54
N ARG A 177 -10.42 -0.06 5.95
CA ARG A 177 -9.15 0.34 5.30
C ARG A 177 -8.03 -0.64 5.63
N GLY A 178 -7.06 -0.81 4.73
CA GLY A 178 -5.83 -1.56 5.00
C GLY A 178 -4.89 -0.80 5.95
N ALA A 179 -3.77 -1.42 6.33
CA ALA A 179 -2.67 -0.77 7.03
C ALA A 179 -1.71 -0.06 6.05
N GLY A 180 -1.13 1.07 6.45
CA GLY A 180 -0.30 1.88 5.56
C GLY A 180 0.27 3.11 6.25
N SER A 181 0.52 4.15 5.46
CA SER A 181 0.95 5.47 5.97
C SER A 181 -0.11 6.17 6.81
N GLY A 182 -1.40 5.90 6.60
CA GLY A 182 -2.50 6.41 7.42
C GLY A 182 -2.75 5.65 8.74
N GLY A 183 -1.93 4.63 9.04
CA GLY A 183 -2.00 3.85 10.27
C GLY A 183 -2.41 2.39 10.05
N TYR A 184 -2.97 1.79 11.10
CA TYR A 184 -3.32 0.37 11.10
C TYR A 184 -4.58 0.04 10.30
N ALA A 185 -4.68 -1.24 9.92
CA ALA A 185 -5.86 -1.80 9.29
C ALA A 185 -7.09 -1.65 10.19
N ALA A 186 -8.24 -1.43 9.58
CA ALA A 186 -9.52 -1.33 10.27
C ALA A 186 -10.46 -2.47 9.88
N GLY A 187 -11.41 -2.78 10.76
CA GLY A 187 -12.49 -3.70 10.43
C GLY A 187 -13.54 -3.10 9.52
N GLY A 188 -14.25 -3.96 8.80
CA GLY A 188 -15.43 -3.58 8.05
C GLY A 188 -16.61 -3.30 8.98
N ALA A 189 -17.52 -2.44 8.55
CA ALA A 189 -18.77 -2.19 9.25
C ALA A 189 -19.77 -3.33 9.03
N GLY A 190 -20.67 -3.55 9.99
CA GLY A 190 -21.80 -4.44 9.81
C GLY A 190 -22.81 -3.88 8.80
N GLY A 191 -23.51 -4.76 8.09
CA GLY A 191 -24.65 -4.36 7.27
C GLY A 191 -25.86 -4.01 8.13
N SER A 192 -26.66 -3.07 7.64
CA SER A 192 -27.89 -2.58 8.27
C SER A 192 -29.14 -3.12 7.58
N GLY A 193 -30.26 -3.03 8.28
CA GLY A 193 -31.56 -3.55 7.83
C GLY A 193 -32.35 -4.16 8.98
N ARG A 194 -33.58 -4.57 8.70
CA ARG A 194 -34.41 -5.31 9.67
C ARG A 194 -34.10 -6.81 9.55
N GLU A 195 -34.44 -7.60 10.56
CA GLU A 195 -34.23 -9.07 10.56
C GLU A 195 -34.78 -9.75 9.29
N THR A 196 -35.79 -9.15 8.68
CA THR A 196 -36.42 -9.60 7.44
C THR A 196 -35.60 -9.36 6.16
N ALA A 197 -34.75 -8.32 6.12
CA ALA A 197 -33.80 -8.03 5.05
C ALA A 197 -32.63 -7.20 5.61
N ARG A 198 -31.43 -7.79 5.65
CA ARG A 198 -30.21 -7.19 6.21
C ARG A 198 -29.09 -7.23 5.18
N GLY A 199 -28.38 -6.12 4.99
CA GLY A 199 -27.18 -6.11 4.15
C GLY A 199 -26.04 -6.96 4.73
N GLY A 200 -25.13 -7.40 3.88
CA GLY A 200 -23.95 -8.14 4.29
C GLY A 200 -22.95 -7.25 5.05
N ALA A 201 -22.11 -7.84 5.89
CA ALA A 201 -21.01 -7.11 6.53
C ALA A 201 -19.92 -6.73 5.51
N GLY A 202 -19.23 -5.61 5.74
CA GLY A 202 -18.01 -5.29 5.01
C GLY A 202 -16.84 -6.16 5.48
N GLY A 203 -15.89 -6.41 4.59
CA GLY A 203 -14.66 -7.13 4.88
C GLY A 203 -13.66 -6.27 5.65
N HIS A 204 -12.77 -6.91 6.40
CA HIS A 204 -11.66 -6.24 7.08
C HIS A 204 -10.56 -5.83 6.09
N GLY A 205 -9.89 -4.70 6.35
CA GLY A 205 -8.67 -4.36 5.62
C GLY A 205 -7.50 -5.27 6.01
N GLY A 206 -6.56 -5.45 5.09
CA GLY A 206 -5.35 -6.22 5.29
C GLY A 206 -4.30 -5.43 6.07
N ASN A 207 -3.51 -6.13 6.88
CA ASN A 207 -2.28 -5.60 7.47
C ASN A 207 -1.24 -5.27 6.39
N TYR A 208 -0.11 -4.67 6.78
CA TYR A 208 0.97 -4.32 5.87
C TYR A 208 1.33 -5.50 4.96
N GLY A 209 1.33 -5.30 3.65
CA GLY A 209 1.62 -6.36 2.67
C GLY A 209 0.63 -7.52 2.60
N ALA A 210 -0.55 -7.42 3.22
CA ALA A 210 -1.63 -8.40 3.13
C ALA A 210 -2.82 -7.85 2.33
N ALA A 211 -3.56 -8.74 1.68
CA ALA A 211 -4.81 -8.39 1.00
C ALA A 211 -5.93 -8.12 2.02
N GLY A 212 -6.91 -7.32 1.63
CA GLY A 212 -8.15 -7.17 2.40
C GLY A 212 -9.07 -8.39 2.24
N ALA A 213 -10.00 -8.56 3.17
CA ALA A 213 -11.03 -9.58 3.09
C ALA A 213 -12.21 -9.10 2.21
N GLY A 214 -12.90 -10.05 1.57
CA GLY A 214 -14.14 -9.77 0.85
C GLY A 214 -15.29 -9.41 1.81
N GLY A 215 -16.28 -8.67 1.29
CA GLY A 215 -17.54 -8.42 1.99
C GLY A 215 -18.49 -9.62 1.94
N GLY A 216 -19.43 -9.66 2.88
CA GLY A 216 -20.49 -10.66 2.93
C GLY A 216 -21.64 -10.34 1.96
N ARG A 217 -22.37 -11.38 1.54
CA ARG A 217 -23.63 -11.25 0.80
C ARG A 217 -24.73 -10.69 1.71
N GLY A 218 -25.68 -9.95 1.15
CA GLY A 218 -26.91 -9.61 1.86
C GLY A 218 -27.76 -10.84 2.18
N PHE A 219 -28.69 -10.69 3.12
CA PHE A 219 -29.59 -11.74 3.60
C PHE A 219 -31.04 -11.26 3.63
N SER A 220 -31.99 -12.14 3.31
CA SER A 220 -33.42 -11.88 3.51
C SER A 220 -34.21 -13.20 3.61
N ILE A 221 -35.17 -13.24 4.53
CA ILE A 221 -36.14 -14.35 4.70
C ILE A 221 -37.48 -14.09 3.99
N MET A 222 -37.56 -13.05 3.17
CA MET A 222 -38.78 -12.70 2.45
C MET A 222 -39.02 -13.63 1.27
N GLN A 223 -40.29 -13.77 0.86
CA GLN A 223 -40.73 -14.68 -0.20
C GLN A 223 -40.02 -14.44 -1.55
N PHE A 224 -39.73 -13.18 -1.87
CA PHE A 224 -39.03 -12.81 -3.11
C PHE A 224 -37.75 -12.02 -2.77
N PRO A 225 -36.65 -12.69 -2.38
CA PRO A 225 -35.42 -12.01 -2.01
C PRO A 225 -34.56 -11.70 -3.24
N LYS A 226 -33.92 -10.54 -3.22
CA LYS A 226 -32.82 -10.17 -4.12
C LYS A 226 -31.65 -9.75 -3.27
N LEU A 227 -30.50 -10.38 -3.48
CA LEU A 227 -29.34 -10.27 -2.61
C LEU A 227 -28.15 -9.84 -3.44
N GLY A 228 -27.55 -8.70 -3.08
CA GLY A 228 -26.26 -8.30 -3.61
C GLY A 228 -25.15 -9.17 -3.04
N SER A 229 -24.14 -9.46 -3.85
CA SER A 229 -22.89 -10.06 -3.38
C SER A 229 -22.05 -9.01 -2.64
N GLY A 230 -21.16 -9.47 -1.76
CA GLY A 230 -20.10 -8.60 -1.28
C GLY A 230 -19.07 -8.32 -2.37
N GLY A 231 -18.34 -7.22 -2.22
CA GLY A 231 -17.19 -6.89 -3.04
C GLY A 231 -15.95 -7.68 -2.62
N ALA A 232 -15.01 -7.86 -3.55
CA ALA A 232 -13.72 -8.47 -3.25
C ALA A 232 -12.86 -7.57 -2.35
N GLY A 233 -11.95 -8.16 -1.58
CA GLY A 233 -10.90 -7.41 -0.91
C GLY A 233 -9.87 -6.87 -1.90
N GLY A 234 -9.26 -5.75 -1.56
CA GLY A 234 -8.16 -5.16 -2.30
C GLY A 234 -6.87 -5.97 -2.15
N THR A 235 -6.02 -5.92 -3.17
CA THR A 235 -4.75 -6.64 -3.18
C THR A 235 -3.72 -6.03 -2.23
N ALA A 236 -2.78 -6.86 -1.78
CA ALA A 236 -1.61 -6.40 -1.04
C ALA A 236 -0.72 -5.49 -1.92
N GLY A 237 -0.13 -4.48 -1.29
CA GLY A 237 0.92 -3.66 -1.90
C GLY A 237 2.27 -4.36 -2.00
N ILE A 238 3.26 -3.63 -2.48
CA ILE A 238 4.63 -4.11 -2.70
C ILE A 238 5.59 -3.38 -1.76
N ALA A 239 6.44 -4.12 -1.05
CA ALA A 239 7.40 -3.52 -0.14
C ALA A 239 8.57 -2.94 -0.93
N ILE A 240 9.12 -3.71 -1.86
CA ILE A 240 10.19 -3.29 -2.76
C ILE A 240 9.85 -3.75 -4.17
N HIS A 241 9.75 -2.80 -5.09
CA HIS A 241 9.53 -3.05 -6.50
C HIS A 241 10.86 -2.93 -7.26
N ASN A 242 11.16 -3.93 -8.09
CA ASN A 242 12.41 -4.13 -8.83
C ASN A 242 13.60 -4.42 -7.91
N VAL A 243 13.40 -5.34 -6.95
CA VAL A 243 14.44 -5.75 -6.00
C VAL A 243 15.64 -6.39 -6.70
N GLY A 244 15.43 -7.02 -7.86
CA GLY A 244 16.51 -7.61 -8.67
C GLY A 244 17.52 -6.58 -9.19
N SER A 245 17.17 -5.29 -9.20
CA SER A 245 18.05 -4.20 -9.66
C SER A 245 19.00 -3.69 -8.56
N ILE A 246 18.96 -4.26 -7.35
CA ILE A 246 19.81 -3.83 -6.23
C ILE A 246 20.48 -5.00 -5.51
N ALA A 247 21.60 -4.71 -4.87
CA ALA A 247 22.11 -5.55 -3.79
C ALA A 247 21.37 -5.19 -2.49
N LEU A 248 20.40 -5.99 -2.09
CA LEU A 248 19.75 -5.86 -0.78
C LEU A 248 20.62 -6.55 0.28
N THR A 249 21.03 -5.86 1.35
CA THR A 249 21.88 -6.39 2.43
C THR A 249 21.33 -6.08 3.84
N GLY A 250 21.92 -6.66 4.89
CA GLY A 250 21.46 -6.46 6.28
C GLY A 250 20.25 -7.32 6.70
N TYR A 251 19.31 -6.74 7.45
CA TYR A 251 18.10 -7.41 7.95
C TYR A 251 17.01 -7.46 6.86
N ARG A 252 16.74 -8.64 6.31
CA ARG A 252 15.88 -8.84 5.11
C ARG A 252 14.67 -9.74 5.34
N ASP A 253 14.46 -10.22 6.55
CA ASP A 253 13.33 -11.10 6.87
C ASP A 253 12.00 -10.33 6.88
N THR A 254 10.91 -11.08 7.06
CA THR A 254 9.54 -10.55 7.04
C THR A 254 9.16 -9.73 8.27
N SER A 255 10.01 -9.60 9.28
CA SER A 255 9.82 -8.68 10.41
C SER A 255 10.35 -7.27 10.10
N TYR A 256 11.21 -7.14 9.09
CA TYR A 256 11.80 -5.85 8.68
C TYR A 256 11.28 -5.36 7.33
N ILE A 257 10.94 -6.27 6.42
CA ILE A 257 10.39 -5.98 5.11
C ILE A 257 9.07 -6.72 4.96
N ILE A 258 7.95 -6.04 5.19
CA ILE A 258 6.61 -6.63 5.18
C ILE A 258 5.93 -6.34 3.83
N GLY A 259 5.65 -7.41 3.09
CA GLY A 259 4.99 -7.38 1.79
C GLY A 259 5.83 -8.00 0.69
N ARG A 260 5.30 -7.98 -0.53
CA ARG A 260 5.95 -8.59 -1.69
C ARG A 260 7.24 -7.86 -2.07
N ARG A 261 8.20 -8.63 -2.56
CA ARG A 261 9.43 -8.16 -3.20
C ARG A 261 9.41 -8.73 -4.61
N ILE A 262 9.39 -7.86 -5.61
CA ILE A 262 9.31 -8.25 -7.03
C ILE A 262 10.48 -7.65 -7.79
#